data_AF-A0A0F9G902-F1
#
_entry.id   AF-A0A0F9G902-F1
#
_cell.length_a   1.000
_cell.length_b   1.000
_cell.length_c   1.000
_cell.angle_alpha   90.00
_cell.angle_beta   90.00
_cell.angle_gamma   90.00
#
_symmetry.space_group_name_H-M   'P 1'
#
loop_
_entity.id
_entity.type
_entity.pdbx_description
1 polymer ?
#
loop_
_entity_poly.entity_id
_entity_poly.type
_entity_poly.pdbx_seq_one_letter_code
_entity_poly.pdbx_strand_id
1 'polypeptide(L)'
;MGKVGNMKKFDLNIEEILEDWEVYHGIRELISNALDEQMLTNTKEIDIFKDKKGKWHVRDYGRGIKYEHLTQNENQEKLERPNIIGKFGIGLKDALATFDRKKIKVILRFKHGDISINKSEKYGFADIITLHAVINSPSEPELIGTDIILENVSHDDIEKAKSLFLLFSHQKLIESTDYGEAYQLIVLVVDRM
;
A
#
# COMPACT_ATOMS: atom_id res chain seq x y z
N MET A 1 31.59 -2.22 19.70
CA MET A 1 30.28 -2.28 20.38
C MET A 1 29.25 -1.67 19.45
N GLY A 2 28.41 -2.50 18.82
CA GLY A 2 27.42 -2.04 17.85
C GLY A 2 26.34 -1.21 18.53
N LYS A 3 26.04 -0.03 17.99
CA LYS A 3 24.87 0.75 18.42
C LYS A 3 23.63 -0.11 18.18
N VAL A 4 22.96 -0.51 19.26
CA VAL A 4 21.62 -1.11 19.19
C VAL A 4 20.72 -0.03 18.58
N GLY A 5 20.33 -0.22 17.32
CA GLY A 5 19.34 0.62 16.66
C GLY A 5 18.06 0.61 17.50
N ASN A 6 17.58 1.79 17.85
CA ASN A 6 16.45 1.96 18.76
C ASN A 6 15.17 1.47 18.06
N MET A 7 14.77 0.22 18.30
CA MET A 7 13.59 -0.40 17.69
C MET A 7 12.33 0.17 18.34
N LYS A 8 11.49 0.86 17.56
CA LYS A 8 10.20 1.38 18.05
C LYS A 8 9.07 0.47 17.56
N LYS A 9 8.19 0.06 18.48
CA LYS A 9 6.97 -0.71 18.17
C LYS A 9 5.75 0.20 18.34
N PHE A 10 4.83 0.13 17.40
CA PHE A 10 3.56 0.87 17.43
C PHE A 10 2.40 -0.11 17.26
N ASP A 11 1.44 -0.07 18.17
CA ASP A 11 0.21 -0.85 18.06
C ASP A 11 -0.68 -0.25 16.96
N LEU A 12 -1.15 -1.08 16.03
CA LEU A 12 -2.04 -0.65 14.96
C LEU A 12 -3.51 -0.54 15.41
N ASN A 13 -3.87 -1.03 16.62
CA ASN A 13 -5.23 -1.03 17.20
C ASN A 13 -6.28 -1.45 16.17
N ILE A 14 -6.13 -2.65 15.62
CA ILE A 14 -7.07 -3.19 14.64
C ILE A 14 -8.11 -4.00 15.40
N GLU A 15 -9.25 -3.38 15.72
CA GLU A 15 -10.32 -4.00 16.52
C GLU A 15 -11.27 -4.85 15.66
N GLU A 16 -11.63 -4.38 14.47
CA GLU A 16 -12.40 -5.15 13.47
C GLU A 16 -11.65 -5.13 12.13
N ILE A 17 -11.12 -6.29 11.72
CA ILE A 17 -10.49 -6.47 10.41
C ILE A 17 -11.61 -6.80 9.43
N LEU A 18 -11.68 -6.12 8.28
CA LEU A 18 -12.55 -6.56 7.19
C LEU A 18 -12.13 -7.98 6.73
N GLU A 19 -12.93 -8.98 7.08
CA GLU A 19 -12.64 -10.39 6.78
C GLU A 19 -12.65 -10.69 5.27
N ASP A 20 -13.37 -9.89 4.50
CA ASP A 20 -13.60 -10.10 3.05
C ASP A 20 -12.44 -9.64 2.15
N TRP A 21 -11.39 -9.04 2.72
CA TRP A 21 -10.25 -8.60 1.92
C TRP A 21 -9.36 -9.77 1.48
N GLU A 22 -9.33 -9.97 0.16
CA GLU A 22 -8.30 -10.73 -0.55
C GLU A 22 -6.99 -9.93 -0.77
N VAL A 23 -5.90 -10.65 -1.09
CA VAL A 23 -4.54 -10.07 -1.24
C VAL A 23 -4.51 -8.91 -2.23
N TYR A 24 -5.20 -9.04 -3.37
CA TYR A 24 -5.24 -7.98 -4.38
C TYR A 24 -5.93 -6.69 -3.89
N HIS A 25 -6.86 -6.75 -2.92
CA HIS A 25 -7.46 -5.54 -2.33
C HIS A 25 -6.42 -4.78 -1.50
N GLY A 26 -5.59 -5.52 -0.74
CA GLY A 26 -4.46 -4.94 -0.02
C GLY A 26 -3.47 -4.27 -0.97
N ILE A 27 -3.11 -4.94 -2.07
CA ILE A 27 -2.19 -4.39 -3.09
C ILE A 27 -2.80 -3.16 -3.76
N ARG A 28 -4.10 -3.18 -4.10
CA ARG A 28 -4.83 -2.03 -4.67
C ARG A 28 -4.67 -0.81 -3.78
N GLU A 29 -4.80 -0.98 -2.46
CA GLU A 29 -4.64 0.12 -1.52
C GLU A 29 -3.20 0.69 -1.50
N LEU A 30 -2.18 -0.17 -1.62
CA LEU A 30 -0.79 0.30 -1.72
C LEU A 30 -0.55 1.12 -3.01
N ILE A 31 -1.06 0.63 -4.14
CA ILE A 31 -0.99 1.31 -5.43
C ILE A 31 -1.73 2.66 -5.36
N SER A 32 -2.92 2.68 -4.76
CA SER A 32 -3.70 3.90 -4.55
C SER A 32 -2.93 4.95 -3.77
N ASN A 33 -2.26 4.55 -2.69
CA ASN A 33 -1.49 5.49 -1.87
C ASN A 33 -0.26 6.03 -2.61
N ALA A 34 0.39 5.21 -3.43
CA ALA A 34 1.51 5.64 -4.28
C ALA A 34 1.06 6.64 -5.36
N LEU A 35 -0.09 6.39 -6.01
CA LEU A 35 -0.70 7.29 -7.00
C LEU A 35 -1.15 8.62 -6.37
N ASP A 36 -1.80 8.57 -5.20
CA ASP A 36 -2.17 9.77 -4.45
C ASP A 36 -0.94 10.62 -4.18
N GLU A 37 0.14 10.02 -3.69
CA GLU A 37 1.37 10.75 -3.36
C GLU A 37 2.01 11.34 -4.63
N GLN A 38 2.00 10.62 -5.76
CA GLN A 38 2.44 11.16 -7.05
C GLN A 38 1.64 12.42 -7.43
N MET A 39 0.32 12.38 -7.32
CA MET A 39 -0.56 13.51 -7.65
C MET A 39 -0.39 14.68 -6.67
N LEU A 40 -0.20 14.40 -5.38
CA LEU A 40 -0.02 15.43 -4.35
C LEU A 40 1.30 16.19 -4.52
N THR A 41 2.35 15.48 -4.91
CA THR A 41 3.72 16.00 -4.97
C THR A 41 4.21 16.33 -6.37
N ASN A 42 3.41 16.01 -7.39
CA ASN A 42 3.75 16.16 -8.80
C ASN A 42 5.11 15.52 -9.15
N THR A 43 5.29 14.28 -8.69
CA THR A 43 6.51 13.50 -8.93
C THR A 43 6.35 12.60 -10.16
N LYS A 44 7.43 11.93 -10.55
CA LYS A 44 7.41 11.00 -11.69
C LYS A 44 6.51 9.79 -11.40
N GLU A 45 6.19 9.05 -12.47
CA GLU A 45 5.33 7.87 -12.40
C GLU A 45 5.80 6.83 -11.38
N ILE A 46 4.84 6.21 -10.70
CA ILE A 46 5.09 5.08 -9.80
C ILE A 46 5.62 3.86 -10.57
N ASP A 47 6.45 3.06 -9.91
CA ASP A 47 6.95 1.80 -10.47
C ASP A 47 6.32 0.61 -9.75
N ILE A 48 5.81 -0.36 -10.51
CA ILE A 48 5.35 -1.65 -10.00
C ILE A 48 6.13 -2.75 -10.71
N PHE A 49 7.03 -3.44 -10.00
CA PHE A 49 7.95 -4.38 -10.62
C PHE A 49 8.32 -5.55 -9.71
N LYS A 50 8.80 -6.63 -10.31
CA LYS A 50 9.32 -7.81 -9.60
C LYS A 50 10.85 -7.80 -9.64
N ASP A 51 11.49 -7.91 -8.48
CA ASP A 51 12.94 -7.95 -8.38
C ASP A 51 13.54 -9.32 -8.75
N LYS A 52 14.86 -9.39 -8.79
CA LYS A 52 15.60 -10.63 -9.10
C LYS A 52 15.43 -11.73 -8.05
N LYS A 53 14.97 -11.40 -6.84
CA LYS A 53 14.68 -12.33 -5.74
C LYS A 53 13.21 -12.77 -5.75
N GLY A 54 12.42 -12.30 -6.71
CA GLY A 54 11.02 -12.61 -6.88
C GLY A 54 10.07 -11.82 -5.96
N LYS A 55 10.54 -10.74 -5.34
CA LYS A 55 9.73 -9.84 -4.52
C LYS A 55 9.06 -8.79 -5.39
N TRP A 56 7.83 -8.42 -5.06
CA TRP A 56 7.13 -7.34 -5.73
C TRP A 56 7.37 -6.02 -5.03
N HIS A 57 7.49 -4.95 -5.81
CA HIS A 57 7.72 -3.59 -5.36
C HIS A 57 6.59 -2.70 -5.88
N VAL A 58 6.07 -1.83 -5.02
CA VAL A 58 5.23 -0.68 -5.38
C VAL A 58 5.96 0.56 -4.87
N ARG A 59 6.49 1.36 -5.79
CA ARG A 59 7.38 2.47 -5.48
C ARG A 59 6.82 3.80 -5.94
N ASP A 60 6.72 4.76 -5.03
CA ASP A 60 6.49 6.16 -5.32
C ASP A 60 7.79 6.99 -5.20
N TYR A 61 7.72 8.25 -5.64
CA TYR A 61 8.84 9.18 -5.62
C TYR A 61 8.53 10.47 -4.86
N GLY A 62 7.52 10.42 -3.98
CA GLY A 62 7.02 11.54 -3.21
C GLY A 62 7.81 11.82 -1.95
N ARG A 63 7.10 12.29 -0.92
CA ARG A 63 7.69 12.71 0.36
C ARG A 63 8.10 11.52 1.24
N GLY A 64 7.63 10.32 0.91
CA GLY A 64 7.81 9.10 1.70
C GLY A 64 6.74 8.94 2.79
N ILE A 65 6.45 7.70 3.17
CA ILE A 65 5.48 7.41 4.22
C ILE A 65 5.93 7.97 5.57
N LYS A 66 5.00 8.56 6.32
CA LYS A 66 5.21 8.98 7.71
C LYS A 66 4.56 7.97 8.65
N TYR A 67 5.11 7.82 9.86
CA TYR A 67 4.52 6.95 10.89
C TYR A 67 3.07 7.35 11.22
N GLU A 68 2.72 8.63 11.09
CA GLU A 68 1.37 9.18 11.25
C GLU A 68 0.37 8.55 10.25
N HIS A 69 0.83 8.12 9.06
CA HIS A 69 -0.01 7.44 8.07
C HIS A 69 -0.41 6.01 8.48
N LEU A 70 0.20 5.46 9.55
CA LEU A 70 -0.16 4.18 10.14
C LEU A 70 -1.15 4.33 11.31
N THR A 71 -1.47 5.56 11.71
CA THR A 71 -2.49 5.86 12.72
C THR A 71 -3.83 6.18 12.07
N GLN A 72 -4.94 5.88 12.76
CA GLN A 72 -6.29 6.13 12.25
C GLN A 72 -6.63 7.61 12.38
N ASN A 73 -6.11 8.42 11.46
CA ASN A 73 -6.42 9.84 11.36
C ASN A 73 -6.79 10.17 9.92
N GLU A 74 -7.92 10.86 9.73
CA GLU A 74 -8.28 11.46 8.46
C GLU A 74 -7.18 12.43 8.02
N ASN A 75 -6.75 12.34 6.77
CA ASN A 75 -5.76 13.28 6.25
C ASN A 75 -6.50 14.47 5.62
N GLN A 76 -6.48 15.61 6.30
CA GLN A 76 -7.16 16.83 5.88
C GLN A 76 -6.72 17.30 4.48
N GLU A 77 -5.44 17.10 4.11
CA GLU A 77 -4.92 17.41 2.75
C GLU A 77 -5.60 16.56 1.66
N LYS A 78 -5.97 15.32 1.99
CA LYS A 78 -6.65 14.40 1.07
C LYS A 78 -8.16 14.66 0.98
N LEU A 79 -8.77 15.18 2.05
CA LEU A 79 -10.20 15.54 2.07
C LEU A 79 -10.49 16.77 1.21
N GLU A 80 -9.56 17.72 1.14
CA GLU A 80 -9.71 18.97 0.40
C GLU A 80 -9.48 18.83 -1.11
N ARG A 81 -9.04 17.65 -1.59
CA ARG A 81 -8.75 17.40 -3.01
C ARG A 81 -9.72 16.39 -3.62
N PRO A 82 -10.50 16.77 -4.65
CA PRO A 82 -11.50 15.88 -5.23
C PRO A 82 -10.89 14.63 -5.90
N ASN A 83 -9.68 14.74 -6.45
CA ASN A 83 -9.06 13.73 -7.32
C ASN A 83 -8.15 12.71 -6.58
N ILE A 84 -8.21 12.67 -5.24
CA ILE A 84 -7.44 11.73 -4.42
C ILE A 84 -8.28 10.49 -4.11
N ILE A 85 -7.68 9.31 -4.28
CA ILE A 85 -8.36 8.01 -4.17
C ILE A 85 -8.54 7.61 -2.69
N GLY A 86 -7.50 7.70 -1.87
CA GLY A 86 -7.54 7.24 -0.47
C GLY A 86 -7.82 8.36 0.52
N LYS A 87 -9.03 8.48 1.07
CA LYS A 87 -9.43 9.66 1.89
C LYS A 87 -9.42 9.44 3.40
N PHE A 88 -9.62 8.21 3.87
CA PHE A 88 -10.01 7.95 5.27
C PHE A 88 -8.91 7.37 6.16
N GLY A 89 -7.69 7.16 5.65
CA GLY A 89 -6.55 6.70 6.46
C GLY A 89 -6.69 5.29 7.07
N ILE A 90 -7.74 4.54 6.73
CA ILE A 90 -8.05 3.20 7.24
C ILE A 90 -7.45 2.11 6.33
N GLY A 91 -7.43 2.33 5.01
CA GLY A 91 -7.11 1.28 4.04
C GLY A 91 -5.72 0.66 4.23
N LEU A 92 -4.70 1.45 4.57
CA LEU A 92 -3.36 0.90 4.77
C LEU A 92 -3.32 -0.10 5.95
N LYS A 93 -4.05 0.16 7.04
CA LYS A 93 -4.14 -0.80 8.16
C LYS A 93 -4.80 -2.10 7.74
N ASP A 94 -5.90 -2.01 7.00
CA ASP A 94 -6.62 -3.18 6.49
C ASP A 94 -5.77 -3.99 5.51
N ALA A 95 -5.00 -3.32 4.65
CA ALA A 95 -4.04 -3.96 3.77
C ALA A 95 -2.98 -4.74 4.57
N LEU A 96 -2.37 -4.11 5.59
CA LEU A 96 -1.37 -4.75 6.44
C LEU A 96 -1.94 -5.93 7.23
N ALA A 97 -3.17 -5.80 7.77
CA ALA A 97 -3.87 -6.89 8.45
C ALA A 97 -4.19 -8.06 7.50
N THR A 98 -4.65 -7.74 6.29
CA THR A 98 -4.94 -8.72 5.24
C THR A 98 -3.67 -9.49 4.86
N PHE A 99 -2.55 -8.78 4.69
CA PHE A 99 -1.27 -9.41 4.38
C PHE A 99 -0.82 -10.37 5.47
N ASP A 100 -0.93 -9.99 6.75
CA ASP A 100 -0.64 -10.89 7.87
C ASP A 100 -1.52 -12.15 7.83
N ARG A 101 -2.85 -12.00 7.68
CA ARG A 101 -3.81 -13.11 7.59
C ARG A 101 -3.49 -14.06 6.43
N LYS A 102 -3.08 -13.52 5.29
CA LYS A 102 -2.76 -14.27 4.06
C LYS A 102 -1.28 -14.67 3.97
N LYS A 103 -0.48 -14.46 5.02
CA LYS A 103 0.97 -14.80 5.12
C LYS A 103 1.84 -14.11 4.05
N ILE A 104 1.42 -12.93 3.62
CA ILE A 104 2.20 -12.03 2.78
C ILE A 104 3.11 -11.20 3.68
N LYS A 105 4.41 -11.21 3.39
CA LYS A 105 5.34 -10.33 4.12
C LYS A 105 5.36 -8.98 3.42
N VAL A 106 5.34 -7.92 4.22
CA VAL A 106 5.38 -6.53 3.75
C VAL A 106 6.46 -5.75 4.49
N ILE A 107 7.25 -4.98 3.74
CA ILE A 107 8.25 -4.04 4.25
C ILE A 107 8.04 -2.71 3.54
N LEU A 108 7.96 -1.61 4.28
CA LEU A 108 7.89 -0.27 3.73
C LEU A 108 9.22 0.42 3.99
N ARG A 109 9.92 0.84 2.94
CA ARG A 109 11.16 1.61 3.03
C ARG A 109 10.92 3.05 2.65
N PHE A 110 11.54 3.94 3.40
CA PHE A 110 11.55 5.37 3.14
C PHE A 110 12.81 5.98 3.74
N LYS A 111 13.14 7.21 3.35
CA LYS A 111 14.38 7.91 3.74
C LYS A 111 14.71 7.82 5.24
N HIS A 112 13.69 7.81 6.09
CA HIS A 112 13.85 7.91 7.54
C HIS A 112 13.63 6.60 8.29
N GLY A 113 13.30 5.50 7.62
CA GLY A 113 13.13 4.21 8.29
C GLY A 113 12.68 3.06 7.40
N ASP A 114 12.72 1.88 8.00
CA ASP A 114 12.10 0.67 7.47
C ASP A 114 10.99 0.24 8.42
N ILE A 115 9.79 -0.01 7.88
CA ILE A 115 8.64 -0.51 8.65
C ILE A 115 8.37 -1.94 8.24
N SER A 116 8.33 -2.83 9.24
CA SER A 116 7.80 -4.18 9.09
C SER A 116 6.65 -4.40 10.04
N ILE A 117 5.91 -5.48 9.84
CA ILE A 117 4.78 -5.84 10.67
C ILE A 117 5.13 -7.05 11.52
N ASN A 118 4.79 -7.01 12.80
CA ASN A 118 5.00 -8.11 13.74
C ASN A 118 3.80 -8.26 14.68
N LYS A 119 3.55 -9.46 15.17
CA LYS A 119 2.58 -9.70 16.25
C LYS A 119 3.27 -9.51 17.59
N SER A 120 2.67 -8.72 18.47
CA SER A 120 3.07 -8.63 19.87
C SER A 120 1.88 -8.43 20.78
N GLU A 121 2.07 -8.73 22.06
CA GLU A 121 1.09 -8.45 23.09
C GLU A 121 0.75 -6.94 23.13
N LYS A 122 -0.54 -6.63 23.26
CA LYS A 122 -1.04 -5.28 23.45
C LYS A 122 -0.50 -4.75 24.77
N TYR A 123 0.05 -3.54 24.76
CA TYR A 123 0.62 -2.94 25.95
C TYR A 123 -0.46 -2.81 27.05
N GLY A 124 -0.22 -3.45 28.20
CA GLY A 124 -1.16 -3.48 29.32
C GLY A 124 -2.19 -4.63 29.29
N PHE A 125 -2.21 -5.47 28.25
CA PHE A 125 -3.09 -6.63 28.12
C PHE A 125 -2.33 -7.82 27.53
N ALA A 126 -1.66 -8.60 28.38
CA ALA A 126 -0.82 -9.74 27.97
C ALA A 126 -1.59 -10.81 27.16
N ASP A 127 -2.91 -10.91 27.36
CA ASP A 127 -3.76 -11.91 26.71
C ASP A 127 -4.27 -11.48 25.32
N ILE A 128 -3.96 -10.26 24.86
CA ILE A 128 -4.40 -9.74 23.57
C ILE A 128 -3.19 -9.58 22.65
N ILE A 129 -3.12 -10.39 21.58
CA ILE A 129 -2.09 -10.25 20.55
C ILE A 129 -2.60 -9.29 19.47
N THR A 130 -1.92 -8.16 19.27
CA THR A 130 -2.23 -7.19 18.22
C THR A 130 -1.11 -7.06 17.20
N LEU A 131 -1.48 -6.59 16.01
CA LEU A 131 -0.55 -6.31 14.93
C LEU A 131 0.18 -5.00 15.21
N HIS A 132 1.51 -5.03 15.22
CA HIS A 132 2.35 -3.88 15.49
C HIS A 132 3.22 -3.54 14.29
N ALA A 133 3.33 -2.24 14.00
CA ALA A 133 4.34 -1.72 13.09
C ALA A 133 5.66 -1.57 13.85
N VAL A 134 6.71 -2.22 13.35
CA VAL A 134 8.07 -2.14 13.89
C VAL A 134 8.87 -1.22 12.99
N ILE A 135 9.30 -0.08 13.54
CA ILE A 135 10.11 0.90 12.82
C ILE A 135 11.57 0.71 13.20
N ASN A 136 12.39 0.47 12.19
CA ASN A 136 13.84 0.33 12.27
C ASN A 136 14.53 1.51 11.57
N SER A 137 15.84 1.64 11.80
CA SER A 137 16.68 2.59 11.04
C SER A 137 16.61 2.30 9.53
N PRO A 138 16.68 3.33 8.68
CA PRO A 138 16.53 3.17 7.24
C PRO A 138 17.62 2.25 6.68
N SER A 139 17.22 1.26 5.88
CA SER A 139 18.18 0.47 5.09
C SER A 139 18.67 1.23 3.86
N GLU A 140 17.87 2.18 3.37
CA GLU A 140 18.18 3.02 2.20
C GLU A 140 17.98 4.51 2.54
N PRO A 141 18.94 5.16 3.22
CA PRO A 141 18.81 6.55 3.70
C PRO A 141 18.80 7.61 2.59
N GLU A 142 19.15 7.22 1.36
CA GLU A 142 19.10 8.09 0.18
C GLU A 142 17.86 7.81 -0.69
N LEU A 143 16.93 6.97 -0.23
CA LEU A 143 15.70 6.68 -0.96
C LEU A 143 14.86 7.96 -1.08
N ILE A 144 14.40 8.23 -2.30
CA ILE A 144 13.37 9.23 -2.59
C ILE A 144 12.03 8.50 -2.73
N GLY A 145 11.02 8.99 -2.00
CA GLY A 145 9.69 8.38 -1.92
C GLY A 145 9.60 7.18 -0.96
N THR A 146 8.61 6.34 -1.21
CA THR A 146 8.40 5.06 -0.50
C THR A 146 8.59 3.89 -1.45
N ASP A 147 9.26 2.83 -0.99
CA ASP A 147 9.30 1.53 -1.67
C ASP A 147 8.62 0.48 -0.79
N ILE A 148 7.48 -0.05 -1.23
CA ILE A 148 6.73 -1.09 -0.53
C ILE A 148 7.02 -2.44 -1.16
N ILE A 149 7.60 -3.33 -0.37
CA ILE A 149 8.13 -4.62 -0.80
C ILE A 149 7.22 -5.72 -0.27
N LEU A 150 6.77 -6.58 -1.17
CA LEU A 150 5.87 -7.70 -0.91
C LEU A 150 6.53 -9.03 -1.26
N GLU A 151 6.48 -9.98 -0.32
CA GLU A 151 6.90 -11.38 -0.55
C GLU A 151 5.70 -12.32 -0.48
N ASN A 152 5.80 -13.46 -1.18
CA ASN A 152 4.75 -14.48 -1.32
C ASN A 152 3.50 -14.00 -2.08
N VAL A 153 3.60 -12.94 -2.88
CA VAL A 153 2.50 -12.44 -3.72
C VAL A 153 2.54 -13.09 -5.10
N SER A 154 1.39 -13.56 -5.59
CA SER A 154 1.27 -14.12 -6.93
C SER A 154 1.26 -13.01 -7.99
N HIS A 155 1.64 -13.33 -9.22
CA HIS A 155 1.51 -12.37 -10.32
C HIS A 155 0.04 -12.01 -10.61
N ASP A 156 -0.87 -12.98 -10.46
CA ASP A 156 -2.31 -12.79 -10.67
C ASP A 156 -2.90 -11.77 -9.66
N ASP A 157 -2.46 -11.79 -8.40
CA ASP A 157 -2.89 -10.79 -7.41
C ASP A 157 -2.46 -9.37 -7.79
N ILE A 158 -1.25 -9.22 -8.35
CA ILE A 158 -0.72 -7.93 -8.82
C ILE A 158 -1.53 -7.43 -10.02
N GLU A 159 -1.78 -8.28 -11.01
CA GLU A 159 -2.55 -7.89 -12.20
C GLU A 159 -4.01 -7.64 -11.86
N LYS A 160 -4.63 -8.42 -10.98
CA LYS A 160 -5.98 -8.14 -10.44
C LYS A 160 -6.02 -6.78 -9.75
N ALA A 161 -5.06 -6.47 -8.89
CA ALA A 161 -4.98 -5.18 -8.22
C ALA A 161 -4.85 -4.02 -9.22
N LYS A 162 -3.97 -4.15 -10.22
CA LYS A 162 -3.79 -3.16 -11.30
C LYS A 162 -5.07 -2.97 -12.12
N SER A 163 -5.80 -4.04 -12.43
CA SER A 163 -7.02 -4.00 -13.24
C SER A 163 -8.14 -3.15 -12.64
N LEU A 164 -8.07 -2.85 -11.34
CA LEU A 164 -9.01 -1.99 -10.63
C LEU A 164 -8.75 -0.49 -10.86
N PHE A 165 -7.68 -0.13 -11.58
CA PHE A 165 -7.39 1.24 -11.97
C PHE A 165 -7.48 1.40 -13.49
N LEU A 166 -8.24 2.40 -13.94
CA LEU A 166 -8.33 2.73 -15.37
C LEU A 166 -6.96 3.01 -15.99
N LEU A 167 -6.04 3.61 -15.22
CA LEU A 167 -4.67 3.90 -15.65
C LEU A 167 -3.91 2.66 -16.16
N PHE A 168 -4.14 1.49 -15.55
CA PHE A 168 -3.51 0.24 -15.97
C PHE A 168 -4.42 -0.60 -16.88
N SER A 169 -5.67 -0.20 -17.01
CA SER A 169 -6.57 -0.79 -17.99
C SER A 169 -6.17 -0.25 -19.37
N HIS A 170 -5.89 -1.13 -20.32
CA HIS A 170 -5.66 -0.74 -21.71
C HIS A 170 -6.96 -0.28 -22.41
N GLN A 171 -7.91 0.29 -21.65
CA GLN A 171 -9.21 0.71 -22.14
C GLN A 171 -9.06 2.02 -22.91
N LYS A 172 -9.76 2.09 -24.05
CA LYS A 172 -9.77 3.26 -24.91
C LYS A 172 -10.85 4.22 -24.44
N LEU A 173 -10.48 5.49 -24.19
CA LEU A 173 -11.45 6.56 -23.98
C LEU A 173 -12.34 6.69 -25.23
N ILE A 174 -13.65 6.55 -25.06
CA ILE A 174 -14.64 6.71 -26.12
C ILE A 174 -15.08 8.18 -26.16
N GLU A 175 -15.43 8.73 -25.00
CA GLU A 175 -16.02 10.06 -24.88
C GLU A 175 -15.68 10.67 -23.52
N SER A 176 -15.51 12.00 -23.49
CA SER A 176 -15.35 12.79 -22.27
C SER A 176 -16.42 13.88 -22.27
N THR A 177 -17.15 13.99 -21.16
CA THR A 177 -18.26 14.92 -20.96
C THR A 177 -18.06 15.68 -19.65
N ASP A 178 -18.85 16.73 -19.43
CA ASP A 178 -18.87 17.48 -18.16
C ASP A 178 -19.25 16.61 -16.94
N TYR A 179 -19.83 15.43 -17.17
CA TYR A 179 -20.26 14.49 -16.13
C TYR A 179 -19.26 13.34 -15.91
N GLY A 180 -18.22 13.24 -16.74
CA GLY A 180 -17.21 12.18 -16.65
C GLY A 180 -16.86 11.56 -18.00
N GLU A 181 -16.09 10.48 -17.92
CA GLU A 181 -15.46 9.81 -19.06
C GLU A 181 -16.05 8.42 -19.27
N ALA A 182 -16.30 8.07 -20.53
CA ALA A 182 -16.77 6.76 -20.96
C ALA A 182 -15.65 5.99 -21.65
N TYR A 183 -15.38 4.77 -21.20
CA TYR A 183 -14.30 3.92 -21.71
C TYR A 183 -14.84 2.66 -22.38
N GLN A 184 -14.13 2.19 -23.42
CA GLN A 184 -14.46 0.95 -24.10
C GLN A 184 -14.05 -0.25 -23.25
N LEU A 185 -15.04 -1.04 -22.84
CA LEU A 185 -14.79 -2.33 -22.22
C LEU A 185 -14.25 -3.31 -23.28
N ILE A 186 -12.97 -3.65 -23.19
CA ILE A 186 -12.39 -4.74 -24.00
C ILE A 186 -12.67 -6.05 -23.27
N VAL A 187 -13.68 -6.80 -23.72
CA VAL A 187 -13.91 -8.16 -23.26
C VAL A 187 -13.05 -9.09 -24.11
N LEU A 188 -11.97 -9.63 -23.54
CA LEU A 188 -11.26 -10.73 -24.17
C LEU A 188 -12.16 -11.97 -24.07
N VAL A 189 -12.83 -12.31 -25.17
CA VAL A 189 -13.51 -13.60 -25.30
C VAL A 189 -12.41 -14.65 -25.41
N VAL A 190 -12.17 -15.38 -24.32
CA VAL A 190 -11.31 -16.55 -24.36
C VAL A 190 -12.17 -17.68 -24.93
N ASP A 191 -12.02 -17.94 -26.23
CA ASP A 191 -12.62 -19.12 -26.84
C ASP A 191 -12.10 -20.35 -26.11
N ARG A 192 -13.02 -21.09 -25.47
CA ARG A 192 -12.72 -22.41 -24.92
C ARG A 192 -12.44 -23.33 -26.11
N MET A 193 -11.16 -23.65 -26.34
CA MET A 193 -10.77 -24.85 -27.07
C MET A 193 -10.76 -26.05 -26.12
#